data_AF-A0A4Y1Z977-F1
#
_entry.id   AF-A0A4Y1Z977-F1
#
_cell.length_a   1.000
_cell.length_b   1.000
_cell.length_c   1.000
_cell.angle_alpha   90.00
_cell.angle_beta   90.00
_cell.angle_gamma   90.00
#
_symmetry.space_group_name_H-M   'P 1'
#
loop_
_entity.id
_entity.type
_entity.pdbx_description
1 polymer ?
#
loop_
_entity_poly.entity_id
_entity_poly.type
_entity_poly.pdbx_seq_one_letter_code
_entity_poly.pdbx_strand_id
1 'polypeptide(L)'
;MIDTKQPFATNTPAIKVLKRDGRIIDFNAEKIITALLKAAKHVFGDLDPITFQLINDITDDVLAEIGSRFHEDIKIYEIQNIVEQTLLTHHQYDIAQEYINYRTERDFARNKATDINFTIRKLLHKDQSIVNENANKDSHVFNTQRDLTAGTVAKAIGLKMLPPKVANAQLKGEIHWHDLDYQPYSPMTNCCLIDFNEMLNHGFKIGNAEVEPPHSIQTATAQMAQIIANVASSQYGGCSADRVDELLAPFAKKNYDKHLMDAEEWVDGTEKQQAFARKKRKKIFMMPCRHSNTKSTRSILLKDKRLLQP
;
A
#
# COMPACT_ATOMS: atom_id res chain seq x y z
N MET A 1 -26.98 -28.80 7.67
CA MET A 1 -25.61 -28.66 7.14
C MET A 1 -25.34 -29.87 6.28
N ILE A 2 -25.53 -29.74 4.96
CA ILE A 2 -25.24 -30.83 4.01
C ILE A 2 -23.78 -30.62 3.58
N ASP A 3 -22.99 -31.67 3.78
CA ASP A 3 -21.55 -31.74 3.55
C ASP A 3 -21.24 -31.52 2.06
N THR A 4 -20.45 -30.51 1.72
CA THR A 4 -20.11 -30.11 0.35
C THR A 4 -19.06 -31.02 -0.31
N LYS A 5 -18.87 -32.24 0.20
CA LYS A 5 -17.87 -33.22 -0.25
C LYS A 5 -18.49 -34.50 -0.80
N GLN A 6 -19.47 -34.41 -1.70
CA GLN A 6 -19.67 -35.52 -2.63
C GLN A 6 -18.69 -35.35 -3.81
N PRO A 7 -17.87 -36.37 -4.12
CA PRO A 7 -16.98 -36.29 -5.27
C PRO A 7 -17.81 -36.37 -6.55
N PHE A 8 -17.95 -35.25 -7.24
CA PHE A 8 -18.61 -35.17 -8.54
C PHE A 8 -17.75 -35.89 -9.58
N ALA A 9 -18.12 -37.12 -9.93
CA ALA A 9 -17.47 -37.90 -10.97
C ALA A 9 -17.83 -37.31 -12.34
N THR A 10 -17.09 -36.30 -12.78
CA THR A 10 -17.29 -35.65 -14.08
C THR A 10 -16.18 -36.05 -15.04
N ASN A 11 -16.57 -36.46 -16.25
CA ASN A 11 -15.65 -36.73 -17.36
C ASN A 11 -15.04 -35.38 -17.79
N THR A 12 -14.03 -34.93 -17.05
CA THR A 12 -13.48 -33.58 -17.20
C THR A 12 -12.60 -33.54 -18.45
N PRO A 13 -12.90 -32.68 -19.44
CA PRO A 13 -12.08 -32.59 -20.64
C PRO A 13 -10.65 -32.18 -20.26
N ALA A 14 -9.66 -32.90 -20.80
CA ALA A 14 -8.23 -32.65 -20.57
C ALA A 14 -7.73 -31.46 -21.42
N ILE A 15 -8.31 -30.28 -21.18
CA ILE A 15 -8.01 -29.04 -21.90
C ILE A 15 -7.51 -27.96 -20.94
N LYS A 16 -6.85 -26.94 -21.48
CA LYS A 16 -6.42 -25.78 -20.71
C LYS A 16 -7.31 -24.57 -20.98
N VAL A 17 -7.40 -23.68 -20.00
CA VAL A 17 -8.20 -22.46 -20.05
C VAL A 17 -7.30 -21.25 -20.16
N LEU A 18 -7.43 -20.52 -21.27
CA LEU A 18 -6.81 -19.20 -21.45
C LEU A 18 -7.66 -18.13 -20.74
N LYS A 19 -7.13 -17.63 -19.62
CA LYS A 19 -7.71 -16.51 -18.86
C LYS A 19 -7.52 -15.18 -19.59
N ARG A 20 -8.31 -14.18 -19.21
CA ARG A 20 -8.22 -12.81 -19.75
C ARG A 20 -6.87 -12.12 -19.46
N ASP A 21 -6.20 -12.53 -18.38
CA ASP A 21 -4.88 -12.05 -17.99
C ASP A 21 -3.73 -12.84 -18.67
N GLY A 22 -4.04 -13.64 -19.69
CA GLY A 22 -3.08 -14.43 -20.46
C GLY A 22 -2.60 -15.70 -19.75
N ARG A 23 -3.05 -15.98 -18.51
CA ARG A 23 -2.70 -17.23 -17.82
C ARG A 23 -3.38 -18.43 -18.49
N ILE A 24 -2.61 -19.50 -18.62
CA ILE A 24 -3.10 -20.81 -19.02
C ILE A 24 -3.18 -21.66 -17.76
N ILE A 25 -4.36 -22.19 -17.44
CA ILE A 25 -4.59 -23.06 -16.28
C ILE A 25 -5.31 -24.33 -16.71
N ASP A 26 -5.19 -25.40 -15.95
CA ASP A 26 -5.97 -26.60 -16.24
C ASP A 26 -7.47 -26.33 -16.02
N PHE A 27 -8.28 -26.91 -16.90
CA PHE A 27 -9.73 -26.84 -16.78
C PHE A 27 -10.19 -27.52 -15.47
N ASN A 28 -11.14 -26.90 -14.78
CA ASN A 28 -11.70 -27.40 -13.53
C ASN A 28 -13.21 -27.16 -13.53
N ALA A 29 -13.97 -28.26 -13.62
CA ALA A 29 -15.43 -28.28 -13.64
C ALA A 29 -16.06 -27.75 -12.34
N GLU A 30 -15.41 -27.95 -11.18
CA GLU A 30 -15.90 -27.48 -9.88
C GLU A 30 -16.09 -25.95 -9.86
N LYS A 31 -15.31 -25.20 -10.65
CA LYS A 31 -15.46 -23.75 -10.76
C LYS A 31 -16.76 -23.35 -11.44
N ILE A 32 -17.29 -24.17 -12.36
CA ILE A 32 -18.58 -23.96 -13.02
C ILE A 32 -19.69 -24.25 -12.01
N ILE A 33 -19.66 -25.45 -11.39
CA ILE A 33 -20.62 -25.86 -10.36
C ILE A 33 -20.70 -24.81 -9.23
N THR A 34 -19.55 -24.39 -8.70
CA THR A 34 -19.49 -23.40 -7.62
C THR A 34 -20.09 -22.05 -8.03
N ALA A 35 -19.91 -21.63 -9.29
CA ALA A 35 -20.48 -20.39 -9.78
C ALA A 35 -22.01 -20.49 -9.93
N LEU A 36 -22.50 -21.62 -10.47
CA LEU A 36 -23.93 -21.90 -10.61
C LEU A 36 -24.62 -22.01 -9.25
N LEU A 37 -24.00 -22.71 -8.29
CA LEU A 37 -24.51 -22.81 -6.91
C LEU A 37 -24.61 -21.43 -6.24
N LYS A 38 -23.64 -20.55 -6.46
CA LYS A 38 -23.70 -19.18 -5.92
C LYS A 38 -24.83 -18.38 -6.54
N ALA A 39 -25.03 -18.48 -7.86
CA ALA A 39 -26.12 -17.82 -8.55
C ALA A 39 -27.47 -18.35 -8.07
N ALA A 40 -27.67 -19.68 -8.05
CA ALA A 40 -28.89 -20.30 -7.56
C ALA A 40 -29.17 -19.95 -6.09
N LYS A 41 -28.14 -19.93 -5.24
CA LYS A 41 -28.29 -19.54 -3.82
C LYS A 41 -28.75 -18.09 -3.68
N HIS A 42 -28.29 -17.20 -4.55
CA HIS A 42 -28.73 -15.80 -4.54
C HIS A 42 -30.20 -15.67 -4.97
N VAL A 43 -30.64 -16.47 -5.95
CA VAL A 43 -32.01 -16.46 -6.47
C VAL A 43 -33.01 -17.11 -5.50
N PHE A 44 -32.69 -18.31 -5.00
CA PHE A 44 -33.64 -19.14 -4.25
C PHE A 44 -33.40 -19.16 -2.73
N GLY A 45 -32.27 -18.63 -2.25
CA GLY A 45 -31.87 -18.73 -0.85
C GLY A 45 -31.27 -20.10 -0.53
N ASP A 46 -31.83 -20.83 0.42
CA ASP A 46 -31.34 -22.17 0.75
C ASP A 46 -31.66 -23.16 -0.37
N LEU A 47 -30.64 -23.92 -0.77
CA LEU A 47 -30.73 -24.85 -1.89
C LEU A 47 -31.28 -26.20 -1.43
N ASP A 48 -32.32 -26.67 -2.09
CA ASP A 48 -32.89 -28.01 -1.90
C ASP A 48 -32.18 -29.06 -2.77
N PRO A 49 -32.34 -30.37 -2.47
CA PRO A 49 -31.71 -31.44 -3.25
C PRO A 49 -32.07 -31.45 -4.74
N ILE A 50 -33.25 -30.93 -5.12
CA ILE A 50 -33.71 -30.88 -6.51
C ILE A 50 -32.89 -29.84 -7.28
N THR A 51 -32.67 -28.67 -6.67
CA THR A 51 -31.86 -27.59 -7.23
C THR A 51 -30.39 -28.01 -7.37
N PHE A 52 -29.87 -28.78 -6.41
CA PHE A 52 -28.54 -29.37 -6.54
C PHE A 52 -28.44 -30.33 -7.72
N GLN A 53 -29.44 -31.21 -7.92
CA GLN A 53 -29.45 -32.13 -9.05
C GLN A 53 -29.54 -31.37 -10.39
N LEU A 54 -30.42 -30.38 -10.49
CA LEU A 54 -30.55 -29.52 -11.66
C LEU A 54 -29.21 -28.86 -12.05
N ILE A 55 -28.47 -28.33 -11.07
CA ILE A 55 -27.16 -27.69 -11.31
C ILE A 55 -26.12 -28.70 -11.79
N ASN A 56 -26.17 -29.94 -11.30
CA ASN A 56 -25.30 -31.01 -11.79
C ASN A 56 -25.64 -31.34 -13.25
N ASP A 57 -26.92 -31.52 -13.58
CA ASP A 57 -27.38 -31.82 -14.94
C ASP A 57 -26.94 -30.71 -15.92
N ILE A 58 -27.11 -29.45 -15.55
CA ILE A 58 -26.65 -28.30 -16.33
C ILE A 58 -25.12 -28.31 -16.48
N THR A 59 -24.39 -28.66 -15.42
CA THR A 59 -22.93 -28.73 -15.50
C THR A 59 -22.49 -29.83 -16.44
N ASP A 60 -23.11 -31.02 -16.38
CA ASP A 60 -22.77 -32.14 -17.25
C ASP A 60 -23.00 -31.80 -18.72
N ASP A 61 -24.09 -31.09 -19.04
CA ASP A 61 -24.35 -30.60 -20.39
C ASP A 61 -23.32 -29.55 -20.85
N VAL A 62 -22.90 -28.64 -19.96
CA VAL A 62 -21.80 -27.71 -20.24
C VAL A 62 -20.51 -28.47 -20.54
N LEU A 63 -20.20 -29.52 -19.76
CA LEU A 63 -18.99 -30.33 -19.96
C LEU A 63 -19.04 -31.13 -21.25
N ALA A 64 -20.21 -31.67 -21.61
CA ALA A 64 -20.44 -32.37 -22.85
C ALA A 64 -20.23 -31.45 -24.06
N GLU A 65 -20.78 -30.23 -24.02
CA GLU A 65 -20.59 -29.21 -25.06
C GLU A 65 -19.13 -28.76 -25.17
N ILE A 66 -18.44 -28.57 -24.04
CA ILE A 66 -17.01 -28.22 -24.05
C ILE A 66 -16.18 -29.37 -24.65
N GLY A 67 -16.42 -30.61 -24.22
CA GLY A 67 -15.68 -31.78 -24.69
C GLY A 67 -15.93 -32.13 -26.16
N SER A 68 -17.13 -31.82 -26.68
CA SER A 68 -17.46 -32.03 -28.09
C SER A 68 -16.83 -30.97 -29.01
N ARG A 69 -16.78 -29.72 -28.55
CA ARG A 69 -16.39 -28.57 -29.38
C ARG A 69 -14.92 -28.18 -29.28
N PHE A 70 -14.27 -28.47 -28.17
CA PHE A 70 -12.89 -28.04 -27.90
C PHE A 70 -11.97 -29.24 -27.64
N HIS A 71 -10.92 -29.36 -28.46
CA HIS A 71 -9.88 -30.37 -28.32
C HIS A 71 -8.51 -29.77 -27.95
N GLU A 72 -8.44 -28.44 -27.82
CA GLU A 72 -7.27 -27.66 -27.45
C GLU A 72 -7.63 -26.62 -26.38
N ASP A 73 -6.82 -25.57 -26.22
CA ASP A 73 -7.03 -24.48 -25.27
C ASP A 73 -8.36 -23.75 -25.52
N ILE A 74 -9.20 -23.66 -24.48
CA ILE A 74 -10.46 -22.91 -24.50
C ILE A 74 -10.28 -21.56 -23.82
N LYS A 75 -10.87 -20.50 -24.37
CA LYS A 75 -10.82 -19.17 -23.76
C LYS A 75 -11.93 -19.04 -22.73
N ILE A 76 -11.65 -18.28 -21.66
CA ILE A 76 -12.58 -18.15 -20.53
C ILE A 76 -13.94 -17.54 -20.90
N TYR A 77 -14.04 -16.76 -21.98
CA TYR A 77 -15.32 -16.24 -22.46
C TYR A 77 -16.13 -17.29 -23.23
N GLU A 78 -15.48 -18.30 -23.80
CA GLU A 78 -16.17 -19.40 -24.50
C GLU A 78 -16.88 -20.29 -23.48
N ILE A 79 -16.21 -20.61 -22.36
CA ILE A 79 -16.85 -21.29 -21.23
C ILE A 79 -18.05 -20.49 -20.70
N GLN A 80 -17.92 -19.16 -20.58
CA GLN A 80 -19.01 -18.29 -20.13
C GLN A 80 -20.22 -18.38 -21.06
N ASN A 81 -19.99 -18.22 -22.36
CA ASN A 81 -21.06 -18.31 -23.36
C ASN A 81 -21.75 -19.68 -23.34
N ILE A 82 -21.00 -20.77 -23.18
CA ILE A 82 -21.57 -22.13 -23.10
C ILE A 82 -22.47 -22.24 -21.86
N VAL A 83 -21.98 -21.84 -20.68
CA VAL A 83 -22.78 -21.86 -19.45
C VAL A 83 -24.06 -21.02 -19.60
N GLU A 84 -23.96 -19.83 -20.18
CA GLU A 84 -25.10 -18.96 -20.42
C GLU A 84 -26.13 -19.60 -21.35
N GLN A 85 -25.70 -20.19 -22.47
CA GLN A 85 -26.61 -20.86 -23.40
C GLN A 85 -27.24 -22.10 -22.77
N THR A 86 -26.49 -22.93 -22.05
CA THR A 86 -27.03 -24.12 -21.38
C THR A 86 -28.10 -23.74 -20.36
N LEU A 87 -27.88 -22.68 -19.57
CA LEU A 87 -28.91 -22.20 -18.64
C LEU A 87 -30.21 -21.78 -19.34
N LEU A 88 -30.11 -21.14 -20.52
CA LEU A 88 -31.27 -20.75 -21.32
C LEU A 88 -31.99 -21.96 -21.92
N THR A 89 -31.24 -22.97 -22.39
CA THR A 89 -31.80 -24.24 -22.90
C THR A 89 -32.56 -25.01 -21.84
N HIS A 90 -32.08 -24.98 -20.59
CA HIS A 90 -32.76 -25.57 -19.42
C HIS A 90 -33.89 -24.71 -18.86
N HIS A 91 -34.23 -23.60 -19.53
CA HIS A 91 -35.24 -22.62 -19.09
C HIS A 91 -34.98 -22.02 -17.70
N GLN A 92 -33.72 -22.02 -17.24
CA GLN A 92 -33.31 -21.47 -15.95
C GLN A 92 -32.98 -19.98 -16.06
N TYR A 93 -33.98 -19.20 -16.45
CA TYR A 93 -33.83 -17.76 -16.75
C TYR A 93 -33.33 -16.95 -15.54
N ASP A 94 -33.82 -17.25 -14.33
CA ASP A 94 -33.43 -16.51 -13.13
C ASP A 94 -31.97 -16.76 -12.76
N ILE A 95 -31.50 -18.02 -12.86
CA ILE A 95 -30.10 -18.38 -12.62
C ILE A 95 -29.20 -17.78 -13.71
N ALA A 96 -29.63 -17.83 -14.98
CA ALA A 96 -28.92 -17.23 -16.11
C ALA A 96 -28.72 -15.73 -15.90
N GLN A 97 -29.78 -15.02 -15.53
CA GLN A 97 -29.73 -13.59 -15.28
C GLN A 97 -28.76 -13.26 -14.15
N GLU A 98 -28.83 -13.96 -13.02
CA GLU A 98 -27.90 -13.75 -11.90
C GLU A 98 -26.45 -14.04 -12.29
N TYR A 99 -26.20 -15.15 -13.00
CA TYR A 99 -24.87 -15.51 -13.48
C TYR A 99 -24.27 -14.43 -14.39
N ILE A 100 -25.04 -13.98 -15.39
CA ILE A 100 -24.65 -12.94 -16.34
C ILE A 100 -24.40 -11.62 -15.62
N ASN A 101 -25.29 -11.23 -14.70
CA ASN A 101 -25.17 -9.99 -13.93
C ASN A 101 -23.87 -9.98 -13.11
N TYR A 102 -23.63 -11.01 -12.31
CA TYR A 102 -22.41 -11.13 -11.52
C TYR A 102 -21.14 -11.03 -12.38
N ARG A 103 -21.13 -11.71 -13.53
CA ARG A 103 -20.01 -11.68 -14.49
C ARG A 103 -19.80 -10.29 -15.07
N THR A 104 -20.88 -9.64 -15.50
CA THR A 104 -20.88 -8.30 -16.08
C THR A 104 -20.42 -7.25 -15.07
N GLU A 105 -20.89 -7.33 -13.82
CA GLU A 105 -20.44 -6.48 -12.73
C GLU A 105 -18.94 -6.62 -12.47
N ARG A 106 -18.42 -7.85 -12.46
CA ARG A 106 -16.98 -8.11 -12.32
C ARG A 106 -16.16 -7.55 -13.46
N ASP A 107 -16.69 -7.57 -14.68
CA ASP A 107 -16.06 -6.99 -15.86
C ASP A 107 -16.02 -5.45 -15.75
N PHE A 108 -17.14 -4.84 -15.35
CA PHE A 108 -17.20 -3.40 -15.09
C PHE A 108 -16.26 -2.98 -13.96
N ALA A 109 -16.19 -3.73 -12.87
CA ALA A 109 -15.32 -3.40 -11.73
C ALA A 109 -13.84 -3.34 -12.14
N ARG A 110 -13.39 -4.28 -12.98
CA ARG A 110 -12.02 -4.28 -13.51
C ARG A 110 -11.76 -3.09 -14.43
N ASN A 111 -12.67 -2.81 -15.36
CA ASN A 111 -12.52 -1.69 -16.28
C ASN A 111 -12.48 -0.36 -15.53
N LYS A 112 -13.41 -0.16 -14.59
CA LYS A 112 -13.49 1.03 -13.72
C LYS A 112 -12.23 1.25 -12.89
N ALA A 113 -11.59 0.19 -12.38
CA ALA A 113 -10.37 0.31 -11.60
C ALA A 113 -9.17 0.85 -12.40
N THR A 114 -9.19 0.72 -13.73
CA THR A 114 -8.12 1.17 -14.64
C THR A 114 -8.50 2.40 -15.46
N ASP A 115 -9.73 2.89 -15.34
CA ASP A 115 -10.24 4.10 -16.01
C ASP A 115 -9.98 5.34 -15.13
N ILE A 116 -9.00 6.13 -15.57
CA ILE A 116 -8.57 7.36 -14.88
C ILE A 116 -9.73 8.36 -14.74
N ASN A 117 -10.58 8.51 -15.76
CA ASN A 117 -11.68 9.47 -15.71
C ASN A 117 -12.72 9.06 -14.67
N PHE A 118 -12.99 7.76 -14.57
CA PHE A 118 -13.90 7.22 -13.56
C PHE A 118 -13.35 7.40 -12.14
N THR A 119 -12.07 7.08 -11.93
CA THR A 119 -11.47 7.17 -10.59
C THR A 119 -11.31 8.61 -10.11
N ILE A 120 -10.95 9.55 -10.99
CA ILE A 120 -10.94 10.99 -10.67
C ILE A 120 -12.33 11.49 -10.28
N ARG A 121 -13.38 11.10 -11.02
CA ARG A 121 -14.76 11.49 -10.66
C ARG A 121 -15.17 10.99 -9.27
N LYS A 122 -14.78 9.76 -8.91
CA LYS A 122 -15.02 9.25 -7.54
C LYS A 122 -14.34 10.11 -6.48
N LEU A 123 -13.09 10.52 -6.72
CA LEU A 123 -12.37 11.41 -5.80
C LEU A 123 -13.05 12.78 -5.68
N LEU A 124 -13.47 13.39 -6.79
CA LEU A 124 -14.19 14.67 -6.79
C LEU A 124 -15.51 14.59 -6.02
N HIS A 125 -16.20 13.45 -6.07
CA HIS A 125 -17.39 13.17 -5.28
C HIS A 125 -17.10 12.68 -3.85
N LYS A 126 -15.84 12.69 -3.42
CA LYS A 126 -15.39 12.27 -2.08
C LYS A 126 -15.87 10.87 -1.70
N ASP A 127 -15.81 9.93 -2.65
CA ASP A 127 -16.11 8.52 -2.39
C ASP A 127 -15.26 8.00 -1.23
N GLN A 128 -15.92 7.43 -0.21
CA GLN A 128 -15.28 7.02 1.04
C GLN A 128 -14.15 6.00 0.82
N SER A 129 -14.25 5.16 -0.20
CA SER A 129 -13.22 4.17 -0.53
C SER A 129 -11.89 4.77 -0.96
N ILE A 130 -11.90 6.04 -1.41
CA ILE A 130 -10.70 6.77 -1.82
C ILE A 130 -10.26 7.72 -0.70
N VAL A 131 -11.17 8.50 -0.13
CA VAL A 131 -10.79 9.50 0.88
C VAL A 131 -10.34 8.88 2.22
N ASN A 132 -10.73 7.63 2.51
CA ASN A 132 -10.28 6.89 3.70
C ASN A 132 -9.20 5.85 3.41
N GLU A 133 -8.60 5.86 2.22
CA GLU A 133 -7.54 4.89 1.90
C GLU A 133 -6.36 5.00 2.87
N ASN A 134 -6.05 6.22 3.35
CA ASN A 134 -4.99 6.47 4.30
C ASN A 134 -5.54 7.05 5.61
N ALA A 135 -5.58 6.24 6.66
CA ALA A 135 -6.05 6.64 8.00
C ALA A 135 -5.22 7.76 8.66
N ASN A 136 -3.99 8.00 8.17
CA ASN A 136 -3.09 9.03 8.71
C ASN A 136 -3.19 10.38 7.97
N LYS A 137 -3.95 10.48 6.88
CA LYS A 137 -4.06 11.71 6.07
C LYS A 137 -5.47 12.30 6.17
N ASP A 138 -5.57 13.55 6.63
CA ASP A 138 -6.84 14.28 6.65
C ASP A 138 -7.21 14.71 5.22
N SER A 139 -8.23 14.07 4.65
CA SER A 139 -8.71 14.28 3.27
C SER A 139 -9.35 15.65 3.04
N HIS A 140 -9.62 16.43 4.09
CA HIS A 140 -10.13 17.79 3.97
C HIS A 140 -9.03 18.82 3.68
N VAL A 141 -7.76 18.49 3.92
CA VAL A 141 -6.64 19.43 3.70
C VAL A 141 -6.19 19.42 2.24
N PHE A 142 -5.88 20.59 1.69
CA PHE A 142 -5.53 20.76 0.27
C PHE A 142 -4.31 19.95 -0.18
N ASN A 143 -3.30 19.78 0.68
CA ASN A 143 -2.15 18.94 0.36
C ASN A 143 -2.56 17.47 0.18
N THR A 144 -3.43 16.95 1.04
CA THR A 144 -3.97 15.59 0.94
C THR A 144 -4.83 15.42 -0.31
N GLN A 145 -5.65 16.41 -0.66
CA GLN A 145 -6.46 16.32 -1.89
C GLN A 145 -5.59 16.24 -3.15
N ARG A 146 -4.51 17.02 -3.21
CA ARG A 146 -3.53 16.96 -4.31
C ARG A 146 -2.85 15.60 -4.37
N ASP A 147 -2.43 15.08 -3.22
CA ASP A 147 -1.78 13.78 -3.08
C ASP A 147 -2.73 12.62 -3.46
N LEU A 148 -3.97 12.59 -2.96
CA LEU A 148 -5.00 11.63 -3.36
C LEU A 148 -5.31 11.67 -4.85
N THR A 149 -5.28 12.86 -5.47
CA THR A 149 -5.47 13.01 -6.92
C THR A 149 -4.33 12.34 -7.67
N ALA A 150 -3.08 12.63 -7.31
CA ALA A 150 -1.92 12.00 -7.90
C ALA A 150 -1.92 10.48 -7.68
N GLY A 151 -2.23 10.02 -6.46
CA GLY A 151 -2.30 8.61 -6.09
C GLY A 151 -3.40 7.84 -6.84
N THR A 152 -4.56 8.46 -7.03
CA THR A 152 -5.66 7.87 -7.81
C THR A 152 -5.26 7.64 -9.27
N VAL A 153 -4.56 8.60 -9.88
CA VAL A 153 -4.04 8.49 -11.24
C VAL A 153 -2.93 7.44 -11.31
N ALA A 154 -1.99 7.49 -10.38
CA ALA A 154 -0.85 6.58 -10.29
C ALA A 154 -1.31 5.13 -10.12
N LYS A 155 -2.32 4.85 -9.30
CA LYS A 155 -2.91 3.52 -9.11
C LYS A 155 -3.51 2.96 -10.39
N ALA A 156 -4.29 3.77 -11.11
CA ALA A 156 -4.91 3.37 -12.37
C ALA A 156 -3.88 3.06 -13.47
N ILE A 157 -2.80 3.85 -13.55
CA ILE A 157 -1.70 3.62 -14.49
C ILE A 157 -0.84 2.44 -14.04
N GLY A 158 -0.51 2.36 -12.76
CA GLY A 158 0.30 1.31 -12.15
C GLY A 158 -0.30 -0.08 -12.37
N LEU A 159 -1.62 -0.23 -12.23
CA LEU A 159 -2.32 -1.47 -12.57
C LEU A 159 -2.14 -1.91 -14.03
N LYS A 160 -1.96 -0.97 -14.97
CA LYS A 160 -1.69 -1.27 -16.39
C LYS A 160 -0.22 -1.61 -16.65
N MET A 161 0.70 -1.10 -15.82
CA MET A 161 2.13 -1.38 -15.93
C MET A 161 2.50 -2.75 -15.34
N LEU A 162 1.73 -3.23 -14.36
CA LEU A 162 1.96 -4.53 -13.75
C LEU A 162 1.73 -5.68 -14.74
N PRO A 163 2.44 -6.82 -14.59
CA PRO A 163 2.09 -8.03 -15.30
C PRO A 163 0.60 -8.37 -15.08
N PRO A 164 -0.17 -8.73 -16.13
CA PRO A 164 -1.62 -8.90 -16.01
C PRO A 164 -2.06 -9.85 -14.88
N LYS A 165 -1.30 -10.92 -14.65
CA LYS A 165 -1.54 -11.87 -13.55
C LYS A 165 -1.47 -11.21 -12.16
N VAL A 166 -0.53 -10.27 -11.96
CA VAL A 166 -0.31 -9.57 -10.69
C VAL A 166 -1.40 -8.53 -10.48
N ALA A 167 -1.69 -7.71 -11.50
CA ALA A 167 -2.77 -6.72 -11.46
C ALA A 167 -4.12 -7.37 -11.14
N ASN A 168 -4.42 -8.52 -11.75
CA ASN A 168 -5.67 -9.23 -11.50
C ASN A 168 -5.73 -9.86 -10.09
N ALA A 169 -4.61 -10.32 -9.53
CA ALA A 169 -4.56 -10.81 -8.15
C ALA A 169 -4.82 -9.67 -7.14
N GLN A 170 -4.22 -8.49 -7.38
CA GLN A 170 -4.46 -7.26 -6.59
C GLN A 170 -5.94 -6.86 -6.62
N LEU A 171 -6.55 -6.81 -7.81
CA LEU A 171 -7.96 -6.41 -7.99
C LEU A 171 -8.95 -7.36 -7.32
N LYS A 172 -8.56 -8.62 -7.09
CA LYS A 172 -9.37 -9.61 -6.37
C LYS A 172 -9.10 -9.62 -4.86
N GLY A 173 -8.09 -8.91 -4.39
CA GLY A 173 -7.61 -9.00 -3.00
C GLY A 173 -6.92 -10.33 -2.68
N GLU A 174 -6.45 -11.08 -3.70
CA GLU A 174 -5.65 -12.29 -3.50
C GLU A 174 -4.24 -11.94 -2.99
N ILE A 175 -3.74 -10.77 -3.39
CA ILE A 175 -2.50 -10.15 -2.90
C ILE A 175 -2.76 -8.68 -2.57
N HIS A 176 -1.79 -8.06 -1.90
CA HIS A 176 -1.75 -6.61 -1.68
C HIS A 176 -0.40 -6.05 -2.14
N TRP A 177 -0.39 -5.37 -3.28
CA TRP A 177 0.70 -4.52 -3.75
C TRP A 177 0.68 -3.24 -2.93
N HIS A 178 1.65 -3.09 -2.05
CA HIS A 178 1.82 -1.92 -1.21
C HIS A 178 2.15 -0.68 -2.05
N ASP A 179 1.62 0.47 -1.63
CA ASP A 179 1.94 1.80 -2.19
C ASP A 179 1.73 1.89 -3.72
N LEU A 180 0.67 1.24 -4.21
CA LEU A 180 0.30 1.21 -5.64
C LEU A 180 -0.05 2.61 -6.20
N ASP A 181 -0.38 3.54 -5.31
CA ASP A 181 -0.56 4.97 -5.54
C ASP A 181 0.78 5.73 -5.75
N TYR A 182 1.93 5.07 -5.57
CA TYR A 182 3.26 5.61 -5.88
C TYR A 182 4.03 4.74 -6.90
N GLN A 183 4.10 3.42 -6.68
CA GLN A 183 4.86 2.46 -7.50
C GLN A 183 3.91 1.43 -8.15
N PRO A 184 4.03 1.07 -9.45
CA PRO A 184 5.18 1.29 -10.35
C PRO A 184 5.11 2.57 -11.20
N TYR A 185 4.10 3.42 -11.01
CA TYR A 185 3.93 4.64 -11.80
C TYR A 185 5.16 5.55 -11.77
N SER A 186 5.79 5.68 -10.60
CA SER A 186 7.03 6.43 -10.40
C SER A 186 8.10 5.52 -9.77
N PRO A 187 9.40 5.70 -10.10
CA PRO A 187 10.50 4.95 -9.51
C PRO A 187 10.86 5.43 -8.09
N MET A 188 9.87 5.88 -7.31
CA MET A 188 10.07 6.21 -5.91
C MET A 188 10.44 4.94 -5.13
N THR A 189 11.25 5.10 -4.10
CA THR A 189 11.62 3.99 -3.20
C THR A 189 10.73 3.96 -1.96
N ASN A 190 10.83 2.87 -1.19
CA ASN A 190 10.11 2.72 0.08
C ASN A 190 10.84 3.46 1.22
N CYS A 191 11.41 2.73 2.18
CA CYS A 191 12.05 3.29 3.37
C CYS A 191 13.57 3.38 3.22
N CYS A 192 14.20 4.23 4.03
CA CYS A 192 15.66 4.27 4.17
C CYS A 192 16.12 4.64 5.59
N LEU A 193 17.36 4.24 5.89
CA LEU A 193 18.16 4.86 6.95
C LEU A 193 18.94 6.01 6.31
N ILE A 194 18.64 7.23 6.73
CA ILE A 194 19.29 8.42 6.18
C ILE A 194 20.71 8.49 6.75
N ASP A 195 21.69 8.66 5.87
CA ASP A 195 23.09 8.84 6.25
C ASP A 195 23.35 10.28 6.73
N PHE A 196 22.87 10.57 7.94
CA PHE A 196 23.12 11.87 8.56
C PHE A 196 24.59 12.10 8.89
N ASN A 197 25.38 11.04 9.09
CA ASN A 197 26.79 11.19 9.39
C ASN A 197 27.52 11.81 8.20
N GLU A 198 27.27 11.32 6.99
CA GLU A 198 27.80 11.90 5.75
C GLU A 198 27.32 13.35 5.58
N MET A 199 25.99 13.54 5.60
CA MET A 199 25.39 14.84 5.29
C MET A 199 25.79 15.95 6.29
N LEU A 200 25.87 15.65 7.59
CA LEU A 200 26.21 16.66 8.59
C LEU A 200 27.72 16.92 8.68
N ASN A 201 28.59 15.99 8.28
CA ASN A 201 30.04 16.23 8.37
C ASN A 201 30.63 16.83 7.09
N HIS A 202 30.05 16.56 5.92
CA HIS A 202 30.57 17.05 4.64
C HIS A 202 29.71 18.15 4.00
N GLY A 203 28.55 18.45 4.57
CA GLY A 203 27.58 19.35 3.97
C GLY A 203 26.79 18.64 2.87
N PHE A 204 25.78 19.32 2.34
CA PHE A 204 24.87 18.74 1.35
C PHE A 204 24.07 19.83 0.64
N LYS A 205 23.46 19.48 -0.48
CA LYS A 205 22.59 20.38 -1.24
C LYS A 205 21.11 20.05 -1.03
N ILE A 206 20.31 21.04 -0.65
CA ILE A 206 18.84 20.93 -0.64
C ILE A 206 18.26 21.90 -1.67
N GLY A 207 17.62 21.36 -2.70
CA GLY A 207 17.10 22.16 -3.81
C GLY A 207 18.23 22.96 -4.46
N ASN A 208 18.21 24.28 -4.26
CA ASN A 208 19.24 25.19 -4.78
C ASN A 208 20.21 25.70 -3.70
N ALA A 209 20.03 25.33 -2.44
CA ALA A 209 20.86 25.80 -1.33
C ALA A 209 21.96 24.78 -1.01
N GLU A 210 23.20 25.25 -0.96
CA GLU A 210 24.33 24.49 -0.40
C GLU A 210 24.34 24.70 1.11
N VAL A 211 24.35 23.60 1.85
CA VAL A 211 24.26 23.58 3.31
C VAL A 211 25.58 23.09 3.87
N GLU A 212 26.25 23.96 4.63
CA GLU A 212 27.52 23.64 5.29
C GLU A 212 27.32 22.77 6.55
N PRO A 213 28.37 22.04 6.99
CA PRO A 213 28.37 21.31 8.26
C PRO A 213 27.96 22.18 9.45
N PRO A 214 27.13 21.67 10.38
CA PRO A 214 26.68 22.46 11.51
C PRO A 214 27.77 22.63 12.59
N HIS A 215 27.83 23.83 13.16
CA HIS A 215 28.73 24.17 14.26
C HIS A 215 28.06 24.13 15.65
N SER A 216 26.78 23.75 15.71
CA SER A 216 26.02 23.61 16.96
C SER A 216 24.98 22.50 16.84
N ILE A 217 24.57 21.93 17.97
CA ILE A 217 23.51 20.92 18.02
C ILE A 217 22.15 21.48 17.55
N GLN A 218 21.87 22.76 17.78
CA GLN A 218 20.64 23.38 17.27
C GLN A 218 20.63 23.42 15.74
N THR A 219 21.75 23.82 15.13
CA THR A 219 21.88 23.83 13.68
C THR A 219 21.80 22.40 13.13
N ALA A 220 22.47 21.44 13.76
CA ALA A 220 22.43 20.03 13.34
C ALA A 220 21.01 19.47 13.38
N THR A 221 20.29 19.66 14.49
CA THR A 221 18.89 19.20 14.61
C THR A 221 17.94 19.91 13.65
N ALA A 222 18.16 21.19 13.35
CA ALA A 222 17.39 21.91 12.34
C ALA A 222 17.65 21.37 10.93
N GLN A 223 18.91 21.11 10.58
CA GLN A 223 19.28 20.47 9.31
C GLN A 223 18.70 19.07 9.20
N MET A 224 18.75 18.26 10.27
CA MET A 224 18.11 16.93 10.29
C MET A 224 16.62 17.00 9.96
N ALA A 225 15.88 17.96 10.55
CA ALA A 225 14.46 18.12 10.24
C ALA A 225 14.22 18.47 8.77
N GLN A 226 15.06 19.33 8.18
CA GLN A 226 14.98 19.68 6.75
C GLN A 226 15.31 18.48 5.85
N ILE A 227 16.35 17.71 6.18
CA ILE A 227 16.72 16.49 5.47
C ILE A 227 15.55 15.50 5.48
N ILE A 228 14.99 15.21 6.66
CA ILE A 228 13.87 14.26 6.80
C ILE A 228 12.68 14.67 5.94
N ALA A 229 12.32 15.96 5.93
CA ALA A 229 11.21 16.47 5.12
C ALA A 229 11.45 16.28 3.61
N ASN A 230 12.68 16.47 3.14
CA ASN A 230 13.03 16.32 1.72
C ASN A 230 13.11 14.85 1.30
N VAL A 231 13.72 13.99 2.14
CA VAL A 231 13.77 12.54 1.89
C VAL A 231 12.36 11.95 1.90
N ALA A 232 11.53 12.31 2.87
CA ALA A 232 10.14 11.86 2.95
C ALA A 232 9.28 12.35 1.76
N SER A 233 9.68 13.42 1.08
CA SER A 233 9.01 13.90 -0.14
C SER A 233 9.53 13.24 -1.43
N SER A 234 10.58 12.41 -1.32
CA SER A 234 11.24 11.74 -2.46
C SER A 234 11.05 10.22 -2.44
N GLN A 235 10.34 9.71 -1.44
CA GLN A 235 10.04 8.30 -1.22
C GLN A 235 8.64 8.19 -0.61
N TYR A 236 8.01 7.01 -0.66
CA TYR A 236 6.67 6.81 -0.09
C TYR A 236 6.71 6.10 1.28
N GLY A 237 7.88 5.63 1.70
CA GLY A 237 8.10 4.94 2.97
C GLY A 237 8.64 5.82 4.10
N GLY A 238 8.91 5.17 5.23
CA GLY A 238 9.43 5.78 6.44
C GLY A 238 10.90 6.24 6.32
N CYS A 239 11.19 7.37 6.96
CA CYS A 239 12.54 7.89 7.15
C CYS A 239 13.02 7.58 8.56
N SER A 240 14.18 6.94 8.69
CA SER A 240 14.76 6.59 9.97
C SER A 240 16.14 7.22 10.16
N ALA A 241 16.40 7.65 11.40
CA ALA A 241 17.67 8.19 11.85
C ALA A 241 18.27 7.21 12.86
N ASP A 242 19.41 6.61 12.53
CA ASP A 242 20.08 5.67 13.43
C ASP A 242 20.90 6.42 14.49
N ARG A 243 20.93 5.88 15.71
CA ARG A 243 21.77 6.34 16.86
C ARG A 243 21.93 7.86 16.94
N VAL A 244 20.80 8.56 16.95
CA VAL A 244 20.74 10.05 16.96
C VAL A 244 21.51 10.65 18.14
N ASP A 245 21.55 9.94 19.26
CA ASP A 245 22.35 10.26 20.43
C ASP A 245 23.85 10.34 20.14
N GLU A 246 24.40 9.36 19.43
CA GLU A 246 25.82 9.34 19.09
C GLU A 246 26.14 10.29 17.95
N LEU A 247 25.27 10.33 16.94
CA LEU A 247 25.35 11.26 15.82
C LEU A 247 25.40 12.73 16.29
N LEU A 248 24.61 13.09 17.29
CA LEU A 248 24.52 14.48 17.77
C LEU A 248 25.53 14.83 18.87
N ALA A 249 26.19 13.84 19.48
CA ALA A 249 27.14 14.07 20.56
C ALA A 249 28.29 15.03 20.21
N PRO A 250 28.94 14.96 19.02
CA PRO A 250 29.99 15.91 18.64
C PRO A 250 29.50 17.36 18.59
N PHE A 251 28.28 17.59 18.10
CA PHE A 251 27.70 18.94 18.04
C PHE A 251 27.29 19.44 19.42
N ALA A 252 26.82 18.55 20.32
CA ALA A 252 26.56 18.88 21.72
C ALA A 252 27.84 19.30 22.46
N LYS A 253 28.97 18.64 22.15
CA LYS A 253 30.29 18.98 22.67
C LYS A 253 30.73 20.36 22.19
N LYS A 254 30.61 20.68 20.89
CA LYS A 254 30.91 22.03 20.35
C LYS A 254 30.17 23.13 21.11
N ASN A 255 28.88 22.94 21.42
CA ASN A 255 28.13 23.91 22.22
C ASN A 255 28.66 24.09 23.64
N TYR A 256 29.11 23.02 24.27
CA TYR A 256 29.67 23.11 25.62
C TYR A 256 31.02 23.79 25.64
N ASP A 257 31.91 23.42 24.72
CA ASP A 257 33.22 24.02 24.62
C ASP A 257 33.06 25.54 24.38
N LYS A 258 32.11 25.94 23.50
CA LYS A 258 31.72 27.35 23.33
C LYS A 258 31.26 28.01 24.64
N HIS A 259 30.35 27.39 25.38
CA HIS A 259 29.85 27.97 26.64
C HIS A 259 30.84 27.93 27.79
N LEU A 260 31.83 27.04 27.73
CA LEU A 260 32.93 27.02 28.69
C LEU A 260 33.85 28.21 28.42
N MET A 261 34.20 28.47 27.16
CA MET A 261 34.94 29.67 26.77
C MET A 261 34.18 30.95 27.18
N ASP A 262 32.87 31.02 26.94
CA ASP A 262 32.05 32.14 27.41
C ASP A 262 32.12 32.25 28.96
N ALA A 263 32.13 31.13 29.69
CA ALA A 263 32.16 31.17 31.15
C ALA A 263 33.52 31.61 31.69
N GLU A 264 34.61 31.25 31.03
CA GLU A 264 35.98 31.64 31.41
C GLU A 264 36.17 33.16 31.39
N GLU A 265 35.44 33.88 30.53
CA GLU A 265 35.48 35.34 30.45
C GLU A 265 34.64 36.03 31.55
N TRP A 266 33.51 35.45 31.95
CA TRP A 266 32.49 36.15 32.76
C TRP A 266 32.17 35.53 34.13
N VAL A 267 32.71 34.35 34.45
CA VAL A 267 32.38 33.59 35.67
C VAL A 267 33.64 33.22 36.43
N ASP A 268 33.70 33.63 37.70
CA ASP A 268 34.83 33.29 38.56
C ASP A 268 34.79 31.84 39.06
N GLY A 269 35.93 31.17 38.97
CA GLY A 269 36.14 29.83 39.52
C GLY A 269 35.73 28.71 38.56
N THR A 270 36.65 27.78 38.33
CA THR A 270 36.53 26.65 37.38
C THR A 270 35.29 25.79 37.62
N GLU A 271 34.91 25.57 38.88
CA GLU A 271 33.70 24.79 39.20
C GLU A 271 32.42 25.51 38.74
N LYS A 272 32.34 26.83 38.95
CA LYS A 272 31.18 27.64 38.52
C LYS A 272 31.13 27.77 36.99
N GLN A 273 32.29 27.86 36.34
CA GLN A 273 32.39 27.88 34.87
C GLN A 273 31.86 26.58 34.25
N GLN A 274 32.33 25.42 34.76
CA GLN A 274 31.83 24.12 34.30
C GLN A 274 30.33 23.94 34.58
N ALA A 275 29.85 24.36 35.75
CA ALA A 275 28.43 24.33 36.09
C ALA A 275 27.59 25.20 35.15
N PHE A 276 28.06 26.40 34.78
CA PHE A 276 27.43 27.28 33.82
C PHE A 276 27.33 26.62 32.44
N ALA A 277 28.45 26.11 31.92
CA ALA A 277 28.51 25.45 30.62
C ALA A 277 27.58 24.22 30.56
N ARG A 278 27.56 23.39 31.62
CA ARG A 278 26.62 22.25 31.74
C ARG A 278 25.16 22.70 31.75
N LYS A 279 24.83 23.75 32.51
CA LYS A 279 23.47 24.29 32.61
C LYS A 279 22.98 24.85 31.27
N LYS A 280 23.84 25.59 30.55
CA LYS A 280 23.54 26.12 29.21
C LYS A 280 23.36 25.00 28.19
N ARG A 281 24.28 24.02 28.15
CA ARG A 281 24.18 22.83 27.28
C ARG A 281 22.85 22.10 27.50
N LYS A 282 22.49 21.83 28.76
CA LYS A 282 21.22 21.16 29.11
C LYS A 282 20.00 21.95 28.64
N LYS A 283 19.98 23.27 28.80
CA LYS A 283 18.88 24.12 28.32
C LYS A 283 18.74 24.05 26.80
N ILE A 284 19.86 24.12 26.09
CA ILE A 284 19.92 24.02 24.64
C ILE A 284 19.42 22.67 24.16
N PHE A 285 19.89 21.58 24.77
CA PHE A 285 19.51 20.23 24.41
C PHE A 285 17.99 19.98 24.59
N MET A 286 17.38 20.61 25.60
CA MET A 286 15.94 20.52 25.82
C MET A 286 15.09 21.38 24.86
N MET A 287 15.65 22.35 24.14
CA MET A 287 14.89 23.23 23.23
C MET A 287 14.44 22.53 21.93
N PRO A 288 15.31 21.82 21.17
CA PRO A 288 14.92 21.05 19.99
C PRO A 288 13.87 19.98 20.34
N CYS A 289 14.03 19.31 21.48
CA CYS A 289 13.08 18.30 21.97
C CYS A 289 11.67 18.84 22.25
N ARG A 290 11.52 20.16 22.46
CA ARG A 290 10.22 20.81 22.64
C ARG A 290 9.56 21.22 21.33
N HIS A 291 10.32 21.38 20.25
CA HIS A 291 9.83 21.78 18.93
C HIS A 291 9.48 20.58 18.03
N SER A 292 9.98 19.38 18.33
CA SER A 292 9.53 18.15 17.65
C SER A 292 8.19 17.68 18.22
N ASN A 293 7.12 17.71 17.42
CA ASN A 293 5.77 17.26 17.81
C ASN A 293 5.62 15.74 17.99
N THR A 294 6.67 14.96 17.75
CA THR A 294 6.63 13.50 17.89
C THR A 294 7.02 13.08 19.31
N LYS A 295 6.12 12.37 20.01
CA LYS A 295 6.38 11.81 21.37
C LYS A 295 7.64 10.93 21.42
N SER A 296 8.06 10.37 20.28
CA SER A 296 9.24 9.50 20.13
C SER A 296 10.58 10.24 20.32
N THR A 297 10.84 11.33 19.59
CA THR A 297 12.09 12.10 19.70
C THR A 297 12.25 12.74 21.09
N ARG A 298 11.14 13.18 21.69
CA ARG A 298 11.13 13.75 23.03
C ARG A 298 11.52 12.73 24.11
N SER A 299 11.17 11.45 23.95
CA SER A 299 11.53 10.38 24.87
C SER A 299 12.99 9.94 24.74
N ILE A 300 13.51 9.85 23.51
CA ILE A 300 14.86 9.33 23.24
C ILE A 300 15.92 10.30 23.74
N LEU A 301 15.81 11.59 23.36
CA LEU A 301 16.80 12.58 23.74
C LEU A 301 16.75 12.91 25.24
N LEU A 302 15.57 13.04 25.85
CA LEU A 302 15.46 13.38 27.29
C LEU A 302 15.86 12.24 28.24
N LYS A 303 15.78 10.98 27.81
CA LYS A 303 16.16 9.82 28.64
C LYS A 303 17.62 9.43 28.49
N ASP A 304 18.28 9.83 27.41
CA ASP A 304 19.66 9.44 27.19
C ASP A 304 20.64 10.31 27.99
N LYS A 305 21.03 9.79 29.16
CA LYS A 305 22.01 10.44 30.04
C LYS A 305 23.38 10.59 29.38
N ARG A 306 23.69 9.85 28.30
CA ARG A 306 24.99 9.91 27.62
C ARG A 306 25.25 11.27 26.97
N LEU A 307 24.21 11.93 26.46
CA LEU A 307 24.29 13.29 25.89
C LEU A 307 24.44 14.40 26.94
N LEU A 308 24.14 14.08 28.21
CA LEU A 308 24.23 14.98 29.35
C LEU A 308 25.46 14.72 30.23
N GLN A 309 26.23 13.67 29.93
CA GLN A 309 27.48 13.34 30.60
C GLN A 309 28.68 13.85 29.77
N PRO A 310 29.80 14.20 30.43
CA PRO A 310 30.97 14.82 29.81
C PRO A 310 31.59 13.99 28.68
#